data_AF-M0JVA8-F1
#
_entry.id   AF-M0JVA8-F1
#
_cell.length_a   1.000
_cell.length_b   1.000
_cell.length_c   1.000
_cell.angle_alpha   90.00
_cell.angle_beta   90.00
_cell.angle_gamma   90.00
#
_symmetry.space_group_name_H-M   'P 1'
#
loop_
_entity.id
_entity.type
_entity.pdbx_description
1 polymer ?
#
loop_
_entity_poly.entity_id
_entity_poly.type
_entity_poly.pdbx_seq_one_letter_code
_entity_poly.pdbx_strand_id
1 'polypeptide(L)'
;MSARIGLDQTVEPTPGDVIETDLRVRSGHSGMHGVKYEPGAVRQVCSNGMMAFVADQQYEQTHGEEFQPGLAMHAVDAVVEGTDQVEQRLEEAQKRTLRNQDEALLILQDLGIDRYLENPTADLVTAVNEQAEDVEEPSLYDTFNAATYALTHLAEDDIPQYQLDTGYEQAAELLEYGDGIPSARILGENAVRRRANELIEDPDAEEYWEGETEAVRDLMEEYEIQA
;
A
#
# COMPACT_ATOMS: atom_id res chain seq x y z
N MET A 1 -6.49 -20.04 -8.92
CA MET A 1 -5.45 -20.66 -8.05
C MET A 1 -4.29 -19.69 -7.91
N SER A 2 -3.72 -19.58 -6.71
CA SER A 2 -2.48 -18.82 -6.47
C SER A 2 -1.35 -19.76 -6.06
N ALA A 3 -0.12 -19.45 -6.48
CA ALA A 3 1.09 -20.12 -6.05
C ALA A 3 2.14 -19.06 -5.73
N ARG A 4 2.99 -19.34 -4.74
CA ARG A 4 4.13 -18.51 -4.34
C ARG A 4 5.39 -19.34 -4.53
N ILE A 5 6.40 -18.75 -5.13
CA ILE A 5 7.69 -19.37 -5.42
C ILE A 5 8.76 -18.50 -4.76
N GLY A 6 9.42 -19.02 -3.74
CA GLY A 6 10.56 -18.35 -3.12
C GLY A 6 11.78 -18.36 -4.04
N LEU A 7 12.52 -17.26 -4.08
CA LEU A 7 13.64 -17.06 -5.01
C LEU A 7 15.02 -16.98 -4.32
N ASP A 8 15.08 -17.24 -3.02
CA ASP A 8 16.30 -17.30 -2.20
C ASP A 8 17.16 -16.01 -2.27
N GLN A 9 16.56 -14.85 -2.55
CA GLN A 9 17.22 -13.54 -2.38
C GLN A 9 16.56 -12.72 -1.27
N THR A 10 17.34 -11.83 -0.67
CA THR A 10 16.91 -10.98 0.44
C THR A 10 17.35 -9.54 0.23
N VAL A 11 16.51 -8.62 0.67
CA VAL A 11 16.70 -7.17 0.67
C VAL A 11 16.64 -6.67 2.13
N GLU A 12 17.51 -5.73 2.51
CA GLU A 12 17.58 -5.19 3.87
C GLU A 12 17.63 -3.65 3.86
N PRO A 13 16.48 -2.97 3.71
CA PRO A 13 16.43 -1.51 3.59
C PRO A 13 16.81 -0.78 4.89
N THR A 14 16.54 -1.40 6.05
CA THR A 14 16.93 -0.90 7.38
C THR A 14 17.63 -2.04 8.13
N PRO A 15 18.70 -1.78 8.90
CA PRO A 15 19.36 -2.83 9.67
C PRO A 15 18.38 -3.62 10.55
N GLY A 16 18.19 -4.91 10.24
CA GLY A 16 17.29 -5.83 10.92
C GLY A 16 15.92 -6.05 10.26
N ASP A 17 15.59 -5.35 9.16
CA ASP A 17 14.35 -5.52 8.39
C ASP A 17 14.63 -6.36 7.13
N VAL A 18 14.63 -7.68 7.27
CA VAL A 18 14.95 -8.61 6.17
C VAL A 18 13.70 -8.95 5.37
N ILE A 19 13.77 -8.72 4.06
CA ILE A 19 12.70 -8.94 3.09
C ILE A 19 13.13 -10.05 2.12
N GLU A 20 12.38 -11.15 2.03
CA GLU A 20 12.64 -12.25 1.08
C GLU A 20 12.00 -11.94 -0.28
N THR A 21 12.71 -12.05 -1.40
CA THR A 21 12.08 -11.87 -2.71
C THR A 21 11.36 -13.13 -3.18
N ASP A 22 10.13 -12.98 -3.66
CA ASP A 22 9.31 -14.07 -4.16
C ASP A 22 8.68 -13.73 -5.51
N LEU A 23 8.24 -14.78 -6.21
CA LEU A 23 7.35 -14.68 -7.36
C LEU A 23 5.96 -15.19 -6.98
N ARG A 24 4.96 -14.33 -7.08
CA ARG A 24 3.56 -14.69 -6.91
C ARG A 24 2.91 -14.92 -8.26
N VAL A 25 2.28 -16.09 -8.43
CA VAL A 25 1.56 -16.47 -9.65
C VAL A 25 0.09 -16.60 -9.34
N ARG A 26 -0.77 -15.88 -10.07
CA ARG A 26 -2.22 -15.95 -9.94
C ARG A 26 -2.84 -16.41 -11.26
N SER A 27 -3.77 -17.35 -11.17
CA SER A 27 -4.70 -17.67 -12.27
C SER A 27 -6.07 -17.08 -11.94
N GLY A 28 -6.54 -16.18 -12.80
CA GLY A 28 -7.81 -15.50 -12.65
C GLY A 28 -8.99 -16.41 -12.96
N HIS A 29 -9.97 -16.45 -12.06
CA HIS A 29 -11.29 -17.04 -12.34
C HIS A 29 -12.28 -15.97 -12.85
N SER A 30 -12.00 -14.69 -12.64
CA SER A 30 -12.90 -13.55 -12.96
C SER A 30 -12.94 -13.16 -14.44
N GLY A 31 -12.11 -13.75 -15.31
CA GLY A 31 -12.13 -13.49 -16.76
C GLY A 31 -11.34 -12.27 -17.23
N MET A 32 -10.75 -11.49 -16.33
CA MET A 32 -9.93 -10.30 -16.67
C MET A 32 -8.50 -10.68 -17.09
N HIS A 33 -7.88 -11.67 -16.43
CA HIS A 33 -6.53 -12.16 -16.73
C HIS A 33 -6.51 -13.69 -16.67
N GLY A 34 -5.83 -14.34 -17.62
CA GLY A 34 -5.62 -15.78 -17.64
C GLY A 34 -4.54 -16.22 -16.67
N VAL A 35 -3.39 -15.54 -16.68
CA VAL A 35 -2.27 -15.76 -15.76
C VAL A 35 -1.60 -14.42 -15.46
N LYS A 36 -1.33 -14.14 -14.19
CA LYS A 36 -0.59 -12.97 -13.70
C LYS A 36 0.64 -13.43 -12.92
N TYR A 37 1.80 -12.84 -13.22
CA TYR A 37 3.05 -13.03 -12.50
C TYR A 37 3.42 -11.71 -11.85
N GLU A 38 3.62 -11.74 -10.54
CA GLU A 38 3.98 -10.59 -9.73
C GLU A 38 5.34 -10.94 -9.10
N PRO A 39 6.47 -10.54 -9.72
CA PRO A 39 7.74 -10.46 -9.03
C PRO A 39 7.68 -9.40 -7.93
N GLY A 40 8.23 -9.71 -6.76
CA GLY A 40 8.12 -8.82 -5.63
C GLY A 40 8.84 -9.33 -4.40
N ALA A 41 8.58 -8.70 -3.26
CA ALA A 41 9.27 -8.97 -2.02
C ALA A 41 8.28 -9.29 -0.91
N VAL A 42 8.48 -10.42 -0.24
CA VAL A 42 7.83 -10.82 0.98
C VAL A 42 8.58 -10.20 2.16
N ARG A 43 7.97 -9.21 2.79
CA ARG A 43 8.53 -8.53 3.94
C ARG A 43 8.00 -9.09 5.24
N GLN A 44 8.88 -9.24 6.22
CA GLN A 44 8.50 -9.46 7.60
C GLN A 44 7.88 -8.19 8.20
N VAL A 45 6.55 -8.13 8.22
CA VAL A 45 5.73 -7.00 8.72
C VAL A 45 5.82 -6.86 10.25
N CYS A 46 6.24 -7.90 10.98
CA CYS A 46 6.35 -7.83 12.43
C CYS A 46 7.45 -8.72 13.03
N SER A 47 7.95 -8.35 14.21
CA SER A 47 8.95 -9.12 14.99
C SER A 47 8.49 -10.55 15.38
N ASN A 48 7.21 -10.83 15.23
CA ASN A 48 6.52 -12.10 15.45
C ASN A 48 6.42 -12.99 14.19
N GLY A 49 6.92 -12.54 13.03
CA GLY A 49 7.19 -13.38 11.86
C GLY A 49 6.14 -13.39 10.74
N MET A 50 5.26 -12.38 10.64
CA MET A 50 4.26 -12.31 9.56
C MET A 50 4.79 -11.59 8.33
N MET A 51 4.32 -12.03 7.15
CA MET A 51 4.98 -11.82 5.86
C MET A 51 4.01 -11.25 4.81
N ALA A 52 4.19 -10.01 4.33
CA ALA A 52 3.37 -9.38 3.28
C ALA A 52 4.12 -9.27 1.95
N PHE A 53 3.42 -9.53 0.83
CA PHE A 53 4.01 -9.52 -0.51
C PHE A 53 3.81 -8.15 -1.18
N VAL A 54 4.92 -7.51 -1.56
CA VAL A 54 4.97 -6.23 -2.29
C VAL A 54 5.39 -6.52 -3.72
N ALA A 55 4.49 -6.36 -4.70
CA ALA A 55 4.84 -6.55 -6.11
C ALA A 55 5.69 -5.38 -6.62
N ASP A 56 6.80 -5.64 -7.30
CA ASP A 56 7.65 -4.62 -7.94
C ASP A 56 7.27 -4.40 -9.42
N GLN A 57 6.84 -5.48 -10.08
CA GLN A 57 6.36 -5.45 -11.46
C GLN A 57 5.18 -6.41 -11.61
N GLN A 58 4.33 -6.16 -12.60
CA GLN A 58 3.20 -7.01 -12.92
C GLN A 58 3.27 -7.43 -14.39
N TYR A 59 3.30 -8.74 -14.61
CA TYR A 59 3.26 -9.34 -15.94
C TYR A 59 1.95 -10.09 -16.11
N GLU A 60 1.10 -9.61 -17.01
CA GLU A 60 -0.23 -10.16 -17.20
C GLU A 60 -0.40 -10.76 -18.59
N GLN A 61 -1.05 -11.91 -18.63
CA GLN A 61 -1.57 -12.53 -19.84
C GLN A 61 -3.08 -12.69 -19.71
N THR A 62 -3.83 -12.17 -20.67
CA THR A 62 -5.30 -12.28 -20.71
C THR A 62 -5.75 -13.60 -21.35
N HIS A 63 -7.02 -13.99 -21.15
CA HIS A 63 -7.57 -15.21 -21.74
C HIS A 63 -7.67 -15.19 -23.28
N GLY A 64 -7.50 -14.03 -23.90
CA GLY A 64 -7.54 -13.86 -25.36
C GLY A 64 -6.20 -14.07 -26.06
N GLU A 65 -5.11 -14.28 -25.31
CA GLU A 65 -3.74 -14.30 -25.82
C GLU A 65 -3.18 -15.72 -25.87
N GLU A 66 -2.31 -15.99 -26.84
CA GLU A 66 -1.62 -17.29 -26.97
C GLU A 66 -0.61 -17.46 -25.82
N PHE A 67 -0.69 -18.58 -25.10
CA PHE A 67 0.12 -18.84 -23.90
C PHE A 67 1.62 -18.56 -24.14
N GLN A 68 2.20 -17.65 -23.33
CA GLN A 68 3.59 -17.23 -23.47
C GLN A 68 4.47 -17.76 -22.32
N PRO A 69 5.14 -18.91 -22.51
CA PRO A 69 5.98 -19.50 -21.45
C PRO A 69 7.21 -18.63 -21.08
N GLY A 70 7.62 -17.70 -21.96
CA GLY A 70 8.71 -16.76 -21.68
C GLY A 70 8.38 -15.73 -20.60
N LEU A 71 7.11 -15.42 -20.34
CA LEU A 71 6.68 -14.43 -19.35
C LEU A 71 7.13 -14.82 -17.93
N ALA A 72 7.07 -16.12 -17.62
CA ALA A 72 7.52 -16.66 -16.35
C ALA A 72 9.05 -16.53 -16.17
N MET A 73 9.82 -16.70 -17.25
CA MET A 73 11.28 -16.51 -17.21
C MET A 73 11.64 -15.04 -17.02
N HIS A 74 10.93 -14.13 -17.71
CA HIS A 74 11.12 -12.69 -17.53
C HIS A 74 10.75 -12.20 -16.14
N ALA A 75 9.68 -12.73 -15.54
CA ALA A 75 9.31 -12.42 -14.16
C ALA A 75 10.36 -12.91 -13.15
N VAL A 76 10.99 -14.08 -13.38
CA VAL A 76 12.11 -14.56 -12.55
C VAL A 76 13.35 -13.70 -12.73
N ASP A 77 13.73 -13.37 -13.98
CA ASP A 77 14.88 -12.52 -14.28
C ASP A 77 14.71 -11.12 -13.66
N ALA A 78 13.50 -10.57 -13.67
CA ALA A 78 13.17 -9.30 -13.05
C ALA A 78 13.36 -9.29 -11.52
N VAL A 79 13.13 -10.41 -10.82
CA VAL A 79 13.44 -10.50 -9.38
C VAL A 79 14.94 -10.59 -9.15
N VAL A 80 15.64 -11.38 -9.95
CA VAL A 80 17.10 -11.59 -9.81
C VAL A 80 17.89 -10.31 -10.09
N GLU A 81 17.40 -9.45 -10.98
CA GLU A 81 18.04 -8.18 -11.36
C GLU A 81 17.42 -6.93 -10.67
N GLY A 82 16.30 -7.08 -9.96
CA GLY A 82 15.47 -5.97 -9.45
C GLY A 82 15.59 -5.64 -7.96
N THR A 83 16.33 -6.43 -7.18
CA THR A 83 16.49 -6.24 -5.73
C THR A 83 17.05 -4.87 -5.35
N ASP A 84 18.05 -4.37 -6.07
CA ASP A 84 18.63 -3.03 -5.86
C ASP A 84 17.59 -1.91 -6.11
N GLN A 85 16.66 -2.11 -7.05
CA GLN A 85 15.60 -1.12 -7.37
C GLN A 85 14.54 -1.10 -6.27
N VAL A 86 14.23 -2.24 -5.67
CA VAL A 86 13.33 -2.34 -4.51
C VAL A 86 13.94 -1.63 -3.30
N GLU A 87 15.21 -1.90 -2.98
CA GLU A 87 15.92 -1.19 -1.90
C GLU A 87 15.90 0.32 -2.09
N GLN A 88 16.28 0.78 -3.29
CA GLN A 88 16.26 2.19 -3.61
C GLN A 88 14.86 2.80 -3.47
N ARG A 89 13.82 2.08 -3.88
CA ARG A 89 12.43 2.54 -3.75
C ARG A 89 12.02 2.68 -2.29
N LEU A 90 12.30 1.68 -1.46
CA LEU A 90 11.95 1.76 -0.03
C LEU A 90 12.70 2.90 0.68
N GLU A 91 13.99 3.09 0.37
CA GLU A 91 14.76 4.22 0.88
C GLU A 91 14.19 5.58 0.44
N GLU A 92 13.75 5.70 -0.81
CA GLU A 92 13.15 6.93 -1.31
C GLU A 92 11.77 7.20 -0.71
N ALA A 93 10.97 6.16 -0.43
CA ALA A 93 9.68 6.29 0.24
C ALA A 93 9.84 6.74 1.71
N GLN A 94 10.84 6.22 2.42
CA GLN A 94 11.18 6.64 3.78
C GLN A 94 11.53 8.14 3.85
N LYS A 95 12.17 8.68 2.80
CA LYS A 95 12.56 10.10 2.73
C LYS A 95 11.40 11.03 2.37
N ARG A 96 10.23 10.50 1.97
CA ARG A 96 9.06 11.28 1.56
C ARG A 96 8.05 11.29 2.68
N THR A 97 8.08 12.36 3.46
CA THR A 97 7.24 12.55 4.64
C THR A 97 5.92 13.26 4.35
N LEU A 98 4.91 12.89 5.12
CA LEU A 98 3.60 13.54 5.22
C LEU A 98 3.64 14.63 6.29
N ARG A 99 2.63 15.50 6.31
CA ARG A 99 2.53 16.62 7.27
C ARG A 99 2.30 16.17 8.70
N ASN A 100 1.49 15.13 8.88
CA ASN A 100 1.09 14.60 10.17
C ASN A 100 0.33 13.26 10.01
N GLN A 101 -0.01 12.67 11.16
CA GLN A 101 -0.85 11.47 11.25
C GLN A 101 -2.21 11.65 10.55
N ASP A 102 -2.87 12.79 10.69
CA ASP A 102 -4.20 13.02 10.11
C ASP A 102 -4.15 12.90 8.58
N GLU A 103 -3.12 13.46 7.95
CA GLU A 103 -2.88 13.28 6.52
C GLU A 103 -2.69 11.80 6.14
N ALA A 104 -1.91 11.05 6.92
CA ALA A 104 -1.73 9.62 6.67
C ALA A 104 -3.06 8.86 6.76
N LEU A 105 -3.90 9.18 7.74
CA LEU A 105 -5.24 8.59 7.88
C LEU A 105 -6.13 8.92 6.70
N LEU A 106 -6.14 10.18 6.24
CA LEU A 106 -6.90 10.59 5.05
C LEU A 106 -6.46 9.81 3.80
N ILE A 107 -5.15 9.62 3.61
CA ILE A 107 -4.63 8.85 2.48
C ILE A 107 -5.05 7.37 2.58
N LEU A 108 -4.98 6.75 3.76
CA LEU A 108 -5.38 5.36 3.95
C LEU A 108 -6.88 5.13 3.69
N GLN A 109 -7.72 6.09 4.07
CA GLN A 109 -9.13 6.07 3.73
C GLN A 109 -9.38 6.31 2.25
N ASP A 110 -8.59 7.20 1.62
CA ASP A 110 -8.71 7.47 0.18
C ASP A 110 -8.35 6.24 -0.68
N LEU A 111 -7.36 5.48 -0.23
CA LEU A 111 -6.98 4.19 -0.80
C LEU A 111 -8.04 3.10 -0.56
N GLY A 112 -8.98 3.32 0.36
CA GLY A 112 -10.07 2.40 0.65
C GLY A 112 -9.70 1.29 1.63
N ILE A 113 -8.65 1.47 2.44
CA ILE A 113 -8.18 0.47 3.43
C ILE A 113 -9.20 0.32 4.56
N ASP A 114 -9.93 1.38 4.88
CA ASP A 114 -11.02 1.44 5.84
C ASP A 114 -12.08 0.34 5.63
N ARG A 115 -12.33 -0.03 4.37
CA ARG A 115 -13.39 -0.98 3.97
C ARG A 115 -13.13 -2.42 4.39
N TYR A 116 -11.90 -2.71 4.85
CA TYR A 116 -11.50 -4.05 5.27
C TYR A 116 -11.59 -4.23 6.79
N LEU A 117 -11.91 -3.17 7.55
CA LEU A 117 -11.70 -3.09 8.99
C LEU A 117 -13.03 -3.04 9.75
N GLU A 118 -13.06 -3.66 10.93
CA GLU A 118 -14.27 -3.67 11.78
C GLU A 118 -14.55 -2.28 12.37
N ASN A 119 -13.50 -1.55 12.79
CA ASN A 119 -13.60 -0.20 13.34
C ASN A 119 -12.66 0.74 12.56
N PRO A 120 -13.05 1.18 11.35
CA PRO A 120 -12.08 1.66 10.36
C PRO A 120 -11.13 2.73 10.84
N THR A 121 -11.63 3.84 11.40
CA THR A 121 -10.77 4.92 11.86
C THR A 121 -9.89 4.52 13.04
N ALA A 122 -10.44 3.81 14.02
CA ALA A 122 -9.70 3.40 15.20
C ALA A 122 -8.59 2.39 14.83
N ASP A 123 -8.91 1.46 13.94
CA ASP A 123 -7.97 0.44 13.46
C ASP A 123 -6.85 1.06 12.62
N LEU A 124 -7.15 2.05 11.77
CA LEU A 124 -6.14 2.81 11.03
C LEU A 124 -5.25 3.64 11.97
N VAL A 125 -5.80 4.29 12.99
CA VAL A 125 -5.03 5.00 14.02
C VAL A 125 -4.08 4.04 14.75
N THR A 126 -4.58 2.87 15.14
CA THR A 126 -3.74 1.82 15.74
C THR A 126 -2.62 1.42 14.79
N ALA A 127 -2.94 1.17 13.52
CA ALA A 127 -1.95 0.75 12.54
C ALA A 127 -0.84 1.79 12.31
N VAL A 128 -1.19 3.08 12.20
CA VAL A 128 -0.19 4.16 12.06
C VAL A 128 0.68 4.25 13.32
N ASN A 129 0.08 4.21 14.51
CA ASN A 129 0.84 4.29 15.77
C ASN A 129 1.79 3.11 15.99
N GLU A 130 1.44 1.92 15.50
CA GLU A 130 2.28 0.72 15.62
C GLU A 130 3.41 0.68 14.60
N GLN A 131 3.24 1.34 13.45
CA GLN A 131 4.15 1.18 12.30
C GLN A 131 4.98 2.40 11.97
N ALA A 132 4.54 3.61 12.31
CA ALA A 132 5.29 4.82 12.03
C ALA A 132 6.43 5.02 13.03
N GLU A 133 7.64 5.27 12.52
CA GLU A 133 8.77 5.66 13.38
C GLU A 133 8.57 7.05 14.00
N ASP A 134 7.97 7.98 13.25
CA ASP A 134 7.53 9.29 13.70
C ASP A 134 6.07 9.53 13.31
N VAL A 135 5.19 9.58 14.31
CA VAL A 135 3.75 9.79 14.11
C VAL A 135 3.44 11.26 13.76
N GLU A 136 4.31 12.21 14.14
CA GLU A 136 4.12 13.61 13.81
C GLU A 136 4.49 13.91 12.35
N GLU A 137 5.33 13.09 11.71
CA GLU A 137 5.76 13.28 10.32
C GLU A 137 5.92 11.92 9.58
N PRO A 138 4.85 11.10 9.46
CA PRO A 138 4.97 9.74 8.94
C PRO A 138 5.40 9.75 7.47
N SER A 139 6.28 8.82 7.09
CA SER A 139 6.68 8.67 5.70
C SER A 139 5.65 7.89 4.87
N LEU A 140 5.81 7.92 3.54
CA LEU A 140 5.06 7.03 2.65
C LEU A 140 5.34 5.56 2.97
N TYR A 141 6.56 5.24 3.41
CA TYR A 141 6.93 3.91 3.87
C TYR A 141 6.18 3.53 5.16
N ASP A 142 6.13 4.42 6.14
CA ASP A 142 5.39 4.20 7.40
C ASP A 142 3.90 4.00 7.13
N THR A 143 3.34 4.83 6.25
CA THR A 143 1.92 4.77 5.86
C THR A 143 1.61 3.47 5.12
N PHE A 144 2.51 3.00 4.26
CA PHE A 144 2.42 1.70 3.62
C PHE A 144 2.46 0.56 4.66
N ASN A 145 3.33 0.67 5.66
CA ASN A 145 3.43 -0.33 6.73
C ASN A 145 2.16 -0.36 7.57
N ALA A 146 1.60 0.81 7.88
CA ALA A 146 0.31 0.91 8.55
C ALA A 146 -0.81 0.24 7.74
N ALA A 147 -0.90 0.50 6.43
CA ALA A 147 -1.89 -0.14 5.56
C ALA A 147 -1.77 -1.67 5.58
N THR A 148 -0.56 -2.19 5.39
CA THR A 148 -0.32 -3.64 5.36
C THR A 148 -0.53 -4.29 6.73
N TYR A 149 -0.18 -3.59 7.83
CA TYR A 149 -0.48 -4.04 9.18
C TYR A 149 -1.99 -4.15 9.40
N ALA A 150 -2.76 -3.13 9.04
CA ALA A 150 -4.21 -3.11 9.19
C ALA A 150 -4.86 -4.27 8.42
N LEU A 151 -4.49 -4.46 7.14
CA LEU A 151 -5.00 -5.55 6.30
C LEU A 151 -4.62 -6.95 6.81
N THR A 152 -3.52 -7.07 7.54
CA THR A 152 -3.04 -8.37 8.04
C THR A 152 -3.64 -8.71 9.40
N HIS A 153 -3.82 -7.73 10.29
CA HIS A 153 -4.08 -7.97 11.71
C HIS A 153 -5.42 -7.44 12.19
N LEU A 154 -5.96 -6.44 11.51
CA LEU A 154 -7.17 -5.72 11.92
C LEU A 154 -8.32 -5.92 10.93
N ALA A 155 -8.04 -6.55 9.79
CA ALA A 155 -9.06 -6.89 8.81
C ALA A 155 -10.05 -7.92 9.37
N GLU A 156 -11.32 -7.80 8.96
CA GLU A 156 -12.36 -8.73 9.38
C GLU A 156 -12.02 -10.18 8.96
N ASP A 157 -12.20 -11.14 9.88
CA ASP A 157 -11.82 -12.54 9.72
C ASP A 157 -12.50 -13.25 8.52
N ASP A 158 -13.63 -12.74 8.05
CA ASP A 158 -14.43 -13.33 6.98
C ASP A 158 -14.11 -12.76 5.59
N ILE A 159 -13.21 -11.78 5.50
CA ILE A 159 -12.79 -11.22 4.22
C ILE A 159 -12.00 -12.27 3.44
N PRO A 160 -12.46 -12.65 2.24
CA PRO A 160 -11.74 -13.62 1.43
C PRO A 160 -10.36 -13.10 1.01
N GLN A 161 -9.36 -14.01 0.97
CA GLN A 161 -7.98 -13.66 0.61
C GLN A 161 -7.83 -12.87 -0.70
N TYR A 162 -8.68 -13.12 -1.71
CA TYR A 162 -8.60 -12.39 -2.98
C TYR A 162 -9.01 -10.91 -2.85
N GLN A 163 -9.83 -10.57 -1.86
CA GLN A 163 -10.19 -9.18 -1.54
C GLN A 163 -9.07 -8.51 -0.75
N LEU A 164 -8.47 -9.21 0.22
CA LEU A 164 -7.28 -8.73 0.93
C LEU A 164 -6.12 -8.47 -0.04
N ASP A 165 -5.95 -9.34 -1.03
CA ASP A 165 -4.96 -9.14 -2.10
C ASP A 165 -5.17 -7.82 -2.85
N THR A 166 -6.43 -7.41 -3.04
CA THR A 166 -6.76 -6.09 -3.63
C THR A 166 -6.36 -4.96 -2.68
N GLY A 167 -6.60 -5.12 -1.37
CA GLY A 167 -6.15 -4.15 -0.36
C GLY A 167 -4.63 -3.97 -0.35
N TYR A 168 -3.86 -5.05 -0.47
CA TYR A 168 -2.40 -4.98 -0.57
C TYR A 168 -1.94 -4.29 -1.86
N GLU A 169 -2.65 -4.48 -2.97
CA GLU A 169 -2.40 -3.78 -4.23
C GLU A 169 -2.68 -2.27 -4.09
N GLN A 170 -3.76 -1.88 -3.39
CA GLN A 170 -4.06 -0.48 -3.08
C GLN A 170 -2.99 0.15 -2.19
N ALA A 171 -2.54 -0.57 -1.16
CA ALA A 171 -1.46 -0.11 -0.29
C ALA A 171 -0.17 0.14 -1.08
N ALA A 172 0.15 -0.71 -2.05
CA ALA A 172 1.35 -0.58 -2.88
C ALA A 172 1.39 0.72 -3.71
N GLU A 173 0.25 1.39 -3.94
CA GLU A 173 0.21 2.70 -4.62
C GLU A 173 1.00 3.79 -3.87
N LEU A 174 1.29 3.60 -2.57
CA LEU A 174 2.15 4.49 -1.78
C LEU A 174 3.63 4.36 -2.15
N LEU A 175 4.03 3.24 -2.75
CA LEU A 175 5.39 2.94 -3.17
C LEU A 175 5.54 3.00 -4.70
N GLU A 176 4.44 2.86 -5.44
CA GLU A 176 4.45 2.78 -6.90
C GLU A 176 3.38 3.68 -7.54
N TYR A 177 3.83 4.65 -8.33
CA TYR A 177 2.99 5.46 -9.20
C TYR A 177 3.67 5.68 -10.56
N GLY A 178 3.25 4.92 -11.57
CA GLY A 178 3.91 4.90 -12.88
C GLY A 178 5.34 4.37 -12.76
N ASP A 179 6.33 5.12 -13.26
CA ASP A 179 7.73 4.67 -13.28
C ASP A 179 8.50 4.93 -11.96
N GLY A 180 7.85 5.39 -10.88
CA GLY A 180 8.54 5.71 -9.63
C GLY A 180 7.63 5.92 -8.43
N ILE A 181 8.19 6.42 -7.33
CA ILE A 181 7.42 6.63 -6.09
C ILE A 181 6.54 7.87 -6.24
N PRO A 182 5.29 7.83 -5.74
CA PRO A 182 4.42 9.00 -5.72
C PRO A 182 4.98 10.16 -4.88
N SER A 183 4.56 11.38 -5.21
CA SER A 183 4.86 12.55 -4.40
C SER A 183 3.94 12.57 -3.18
N ALA A 184 4.53 12.52 -1.97
CA ALA A 184 3.80 12.66 -0.70
C ALA A 184 2.91 13.92 -0.69
N ARG A 185 3.47 15.06 -1.12
CA ARG A 185 2.75 16.33 -1.26
C ARG A 185 1.51 16.22 -2.15
N ILE A 186 1.59 15.51 -3.28
CA ILE A 186 0.47 15.38 -4.22
C ILE A 186 -0.60 14.44 -3.66
N LEU A 187 -0.19 13.32 -3.05
CA LEU A 187 -1.11 12.38 -2.41
C LEU A 187 -1.88 13.06 -1.27
N GLY A 188 -1.14 13.74 -0.39
CA GLY A 188 -1.69 14.53 0.71
C GLY A 188 -2.66 15.61 0.26
N GLU A 189 -2.23 16.48 -0.66
CA GLU A 189 -3.07 17.55 -1.22
C GLU A 189 -4.38 16.99 -1.82
N ASN A 190 -4.30 15.84 -2.52
CA ASN A 190 -5.47 15.21 -3.13
C ASN A 190 -6.42 14.60 -2.09
N ALA A 191 -5.88 13.91 -1.08
CA ALA A 191 -6.68 13.31 -0.01
C ALA A 191 -7.42 14.40 0.79
N VAL A 192 -6.70 15.45 1.19
CA VAL A 192 -7.25 16.62 1.89
C VAL A 192 -8.30 17.32 1.04
N ARG A 193 -8.02 17.60 -0.24
CA ARG A 193 -9.00 18.25 -1.13
C ARG A 193 -10.26 17.41 -1.32
N ARG A 194 -10.11 16.09 -1.49
CA ARG A 194 -11.24 15.18 -1.65
C ARG A 194 -12.13 15.19 -0.41
N ARG A 195 -11.51 15.05 0.77
CA ARG A 195 -12.25 15.03 2.03
C ARG A 195 -12.90 16.37 2.36
N ALA A 196 -12.19 17.47 2.10
CA ALA A 196 -12.76 18.81 2.25
C ALA A 196 -14.01 19.01 1.38
N ASN A 197 -13.96 18.58 0.12
CA ASN A 197 -15.13 18.65 -0.76
C ASN A 197 -16.27 17.77 -0.26
N GLU A 198 -15.99 16.58 0.24
CA GLU A 198 -17.01 15.69 0.82
C GLU A 198 -17.71 16.35 2.01
N LEU A 199 -16.96 16.89 2.97
CA LEU A 199 -17.50 17.57 4.15
C LEU A 199 -18.29 18.86 3.80
N ILE A 200 -18.00 19.50 2.65
CA ILE A 200 -18.69 20.71 2.19
C ILE A 200 -19.94 20.37 1.37
N GLU A 201 -19.84 19.40 0.46
CA GLU A 201 -20.86 19.10 -0.54
C GLU A 201 -21.91 18.11 -0.05
N ASP A 202 -21.56 17.19 0.85
CA ASP A 202 -22.47 16.20 1.41
C ASP A 202 -22.97 16.64 2.80
N PRO A 203 -24.26 17.04 2.93
CA PRO A 203 -24.81 17.45 4.22
C PRO A 203 -24.94 16.32 5.24
N ASP A 204 -24.84 15.06 4.79
CA ASP A 204 -24.89 13.87 5.63
C ASP A 204 -23.48 13.29 5.91
N ALA A 205 -22.41 13.93 5.43
CA ALA A 205 -21.05 13.50 5.73
C ALA A 205 -20.74 13.67 7.23
N GLU A 206 -20.40 12.54 7.87
CA GLU A 206 -19.96 12.50 9.26
C GLU A 206 -18.43 12.53 9.31
N GLU A 207 -17.87 13.15 10.36
CA GLU A 207 -16.45 13.08 10.63
C GLU A 207 -16.03 11.62 10.90
N TYR A 208 -14.91 11.21 10.31
CA TYR A 208 -14.31 9.90 10.55
C TYR A 208 -13.77 9.78 11.98
N TRP A 209 -13.28 10.89 12.56
CA TRP A 209 -12.87 11.01 13.96
C TRP A 209 -13.23 12.38 14.52
N GLU A 210 -13.29 12.49 15.85
CA GLU A 210 -13.56 13.75 16.54
C GLU A 210 -12.51 14.81 16.18
N GLY A 211 -12.95 15.92 15.59
CA GLY A 211 -12.08 17.05 15.23
C GLY A 211 -11.49 16.98 13.82
N GLU A 212 -11.90 16.01 13.00
CA GLU A 212 -11.43 15.88 11.62
C GLU A 212 -11.62 17.17 10.82
N THR A 213 -12.76 17.88 10.95
CA THR A 213 -13.01 19.10 10.18
C THR A 213 -11.96 20.18 10.47
N GLU A 214 -11.48 20.27 11.71
CA GLU A 214 -10.42 21.20 12.09
C GLU A 214 -9.08 20.74 11.49
N ALA A 215 -8.75 19.45 11.59
CA ALA A 215 -7.52 18.89 11.00
C ALA A 215 -7.46 19.06 9.48
N VAL A 216 -8.57 18.78 8.77
CA VAL A 216 -8.68 18.99 7.31
C VAL A 216 -8.49 20.45 6.96
N ARG A 217 -9.05 21.37 7.75
CA ARG A 217 -8.90 22.81 7.53
C ARG A 217 -7.46 23.28 7.71
N ASP A 218 -6.78 22.81 8.74
CA ASP A 218 -5.38 23.14 9.00
C ASP A 218 -4.49 22.62 7.86
N LEU A 219 -4.72 21.38 7.42
CA LEU A 219 -4.04 20.79 6.26
C LEU A 219 -4.33 21.56 4.96
N MET A 220 -5.56 22.04 4.74
CA MET A 220 -5.88 22.89 3.58
C MET A 220 -5.07 24.19 3.59
N GLU A 221 -4.85 24.80 4.75
CA GLU A 221 -4.01 25.99 4.90
C GLU A 221 -2.53 25.66 4.58
N GLU A 222 -2.01 24.54 5.11
CA GLU A 222 -0.64 24.09 4.84
C GLU A 222 -0.38 23.77 3.36
N TYR A 223 -1.40 23.26 2.65
CA TYR A 223 -1.34 22.98 1.22
C TYR A 223 -1.75 24.15 0.32
N GLU A 224 -2.12 25.29 0.89
CA GLU A 224 -2.64 26.45 0.16
C GLU A 224 -3.86 26.12 -0.73
N ILE A 225 -4.70 25.17 -0.30
CA ILE A 225 -5.92 24.77 -1.01
C ILE A 225 -7.02 25.82 -0.76
N GLN A 226 -7.60 26.34 -1.83
CA GLN A 226 -8.73 27.27 -1.74
C GLN A 226 -10.05 26.50 -1.63
N ALA A 227 -10.86 26.86 -0.64
CA ALA A 227 -12.25 26.45 -0.48
C ALA A 227 -13.19 27.22 -1.41
#